data_AF-A0AAP5GWT1-F1
#
_entry.id   AF-A0AAP5GWT1-F1
#
_cell.length_a   1.000
_cell.length_b   1.000
_cell.length_c   1.000
_cell.angle_alpha   90.00
_cell.angle_beta   90.00
_cell.angle_gamma   90.00
#
_symmetry.space_group_name_H-M   'P 1'
#
loop_
_entity.id
_entity.type
_entity.pdbx_description
1 polymer ?
#
loop_
_entity_poly.entity_id
_entity_poly.type
_entity_poly.pdbx_seq_one_letter_code
_entity_poly.pdbx_strand_id
1 'polypeptide(L)'
;MSNYDQLAKDILSRVGGRENVNSVFHCVTRLRFKLKNESVAKTEELKNLPGVITVMQSGGQYQVVIGNEVPDVYKAVVKAGNFPSEGQFEETEDNSGKKVGLFSRFIDMISGVFTPLLGLLAATGMIKGFNEMFVAFGWITQDSGTYQLLKATGDSLFYFFPIFLGYTAIKKFGGSPFLGMAIGASLVYPTLAGLKAGDPLYTLFTGTLFESPIHVTFLGMPVILMEYSSSVIPIIIATFIAVKIERFFKNVIPKVVSTFLVPFFTLLVIVPATFLVIGPISTWAGQIIGAGATYIYDLSPLITGLVIGGLWQVFVLFGLHWGLVPVLLLNLSTAGADPIVAMSFAASFAQTGAVLAVLLKTKNTKLKTLSIPAFISGIFGVTEPAIYGVTLPLKKPFIMSCIAGGIGGGILGFAGSKLYMFGGLGVFGYPAFINKEVGIESSFYMVIVATLVAFVLGFILTYVVGFKDKEEATPAPAPVLDPNPNSRYEIMSPMAGEIVQLKEINDVTFAGEHMGKGIAIRPTSGRVVSPITGTVQTVYRTKHAIGLVTDDGVEMLIHIGQDTVQLKGKHFNAHVKDGDRVNVGDLIMEFDLQAIKDAGYETVTPIIITNTSSYLDVVGTKDASVQEKDKLITVLN
;
A
#
# COMPACT_ATOMS: atom_id res chain seq x y z
N MET A 1 -9.08 -19.59 -19.54
CA MET A 1 -8.53 -18.23 -19.35
C MET A 1 -8.79 -17.86 -17.90
N SER A 2 -7.78 -17.42 -17.15
CA SER A 2 -7.98 -17.07 -15.73
C SER A 2 -8.82 -15.78 -15.64
N ASN A 3 -9.62 -15.66 -14.58
CA ASN A 3 -10.54 -14.52 -14.34
C ASN A 3 -9.84 -13.14 -14.41
N TYR A 4 -8.51 -13.12 -14.27
CA TYR A 4 -7.67 -11.93 -14.29
C TYR A 4 -7.25 -11.44 -15.67
N ASP A 5 -7.25 -12.29 -16.71
CA ASP A 5 -6.90 -11.88 -18.08
C ASP A 5 -7.91 -10.86 -18.64
N GLN A 6 -9.19 -10.98 -18.26
CA GLN A 6 -10.26 -10.08 -18.67
C GLN A 6 -10.13 -8.74 -17.92
N LEU A 7 -10.06 -8.80 -16.59
CA LEU A 7 -9.88 -7.62 -15.73
C LEU A 7 -8.63 -6.82 -16.13
N ALA A 8 -7.56 -7.49 -16.50
CA ALA A 8 -6.34 -6.84 -16.98
C ALA A 8 -6.54 -6.03 -18.26
N LYS A 9 -7.19 -6.60 -19.28
CA LYS A 9 -7.51 -5.90 -20.54
C LYS A 9 -8.45 -4.73 -20.29
N ASP A 10 -9.41 -4.93 -19.40
CA ASP A 10 -10.36 -3.91 -19.01
C ASP A 10 -9.71 -2.72 -18.30
N ILE A 11 -8.76 -2.99 -17.40
CA ILE A 11 -7.96 -1.96 -16.76
C ILE A 11 -7.12 -1.22 -17.80
N LEU A 12 -6.41 -1.93 -18.69
CA LEU A 12 -5.53 -1.34 -19.71
C LEU A 12 -6.27 -0.40 -20.67
N SER A 13 -7.43 -0.82 -21.17
CA SER A 13 -8.23 0.00 -22.08
C SER A 13 -8.72 1.29 -21.39
N ARG A 14 -9.11 1.20 -20.13
CA ARG A 14 -9.67 2.34 -19.37
C ARG A 14 -8.61 3.27 -18.80
N VAL A 15 -7.36 2.85 -18.64
CA VAL A 15 -6.26 3.78 -18.36
C VAL A 15 -5.76 4.53 -19.61
N GLY A 16 -6.38 4.30 -20.77
CA GLY A 16 -6.03 4.97 -22.03
C GLY A 16 -5.15 4.14 -22.97
N GLY A 17 -5.16 2.81 -22.81
CA GLY A 17 -4.40 1.90 -23.66
C GLY A 17 -2.91 1.82 -23.29
N ARG A 18 -2.17 0.99 -24.04
CA ARG A 18 -0.73 0.79 -23.83
C ARG A 18 0.05 2.09 -24.05
N GLU A 19 -0.35 2.86 -25.05
CA GLU A 19 0.27 4.14 -25.41
C GLU A 19 0.21 5.19 -24.30
N ASN A 20 -0.80 5.18 -23.42
CA ASN A 20 -0.93 6.13 -22.31
C ASN A 20 -0.22 5.69 -21.03
N VAL A 21 0.30 4.46 -20.96
CA VAL A 21 0.95 3.92 -19.77
C VAL A 21 2.48 3.96 -19.95
N ASN A 22 3.15 4.79 -19.14
CA ASN A 22 4.61 4.82 -19.08
C ASN A 22 5.15 3.58 -18.36
N SER A 23 4.57 3.24 -17.21
CA SER A 23 4.96 2.06 -16.44
C SER A 23 3.82 1.58 -15.55
N VAL A 24 3.79 0.29 -15.25
CA VAL A 24 2.88 -0.32 -14.28
C VAL A 24 3.69 -1.14 -13.27
N PHE A 25 3.37 -1.01 -11.99
CA PHE A 25 3.94 -1.81 -10.89
C PHE A 25 2.86 -2.04 -9.84
N HIS A 26 3.16 -2.80 -8.79
CA HIS A 26 2.15 -3.09 -7.77
C HIS A 26 2.73 -3.16 -6.36
N CYS A 27 1.87 -2.94 -5.37
CA CYS A 27 2.11 -3.32 -3.97
C CYS A 27 1.15 -4.47 -3.59
N VAL A 28 0.98 -4.76 -2.29
CA VAL A 28 0.13 -5.88 -1.82
C VAL A 28 -1.33 -5.69 -2.25
N THR A 29 -1.85 -4.45 -2.21
CA THR A 29 -3.29 -4.18 -2.45
C THR A 29 -3.60 -3.24 -3.61
N ARG A 30 -2.59 -2.74 -4.34
CA ARG A 30 -2.81 -1.77 -5.43
C ARG A 30 -1.93 -2.01 -6.65
N LEU A 31 -2.54 -1.93 -7.83
CA LEU A 31 -1.84 -1.67 -9.09
C LEU A 31 -1.55 -0.18 -9.22
N ARG A 32 -0.36 0.18 -9.67
CA ARG A 32 0.10 1.56 -9.78
C ARG A 32 0.58 1.84 -11.18
N PHE A 33 -0.09 2.76 -11.85
CA PHE A 33 0.24 3.24 -13.18
C PHE A 33 0.92 4.60 -13.09
N LYS A 34 1.98 4.77 -13.87
CA LYS A 34 2.49 6.09 -14.26
C LYS A 34 1.94 6.36 -15.66
N LEU A 35 0.98 7.28 -15.78
CA LEU A 35 0.34 7.59 -17.06
C LEU A 35 1.02 8.78 -17.74
N LYS A 36 0.96 8.87 -19.07
CA LYS A 36 1.37 10.05 -19.83
C LYS A 36 0.40 11.19 -19.61
N ASN A 37 -0.89 10.89 -19.67
CA ASN A 37 -1.96 11.84 -19.43
C ASN A 37 -3.07 11.19 -18.60
N GLU A 38 -3.21 11.60 -17.35
CA GLU A 38 -4.24 11.10 -16.45
C GLU A 38 -5.66 11.49 -16.88
N SER A 39 -5.83 12.56 -17.66
CA SER A 39 -7.15 12.99 -18.16
C SER A 39 -7.75 12.04 -19.20
N VAL A 40 -6.91 11.20 -19.83
CA VAL A 40 -7.35 10.16 -20.76
C VAL A 40 -7.86 8.92 -20.02
N ALA A 41 -7.46 8.75 -18.76
CA ALA A 41 -7.89 7.62 -17.96
C ALA A 41 -9.34 7.77 -17.51
N LYS A 42 -10.13 6.76 -17.84
CA LYS A 42 -11.55 6.65 -17.53
C LYS A 42 -11.74 6.20 -16.08
N THR A 43 -11.42 7.10 -15.16
CA THR A 43 -11.33 6.84 -13.71
C THR A 43 -12.60 6.24 -13.11
N GLU A 44 -13.76 6.76 -13.51
CA GLU A 44 -15.04 6.23 -13.02
C GLU A 44 -15.37 4.86 -13.61
N GLU A 45 -14.93 4.55 -14.83
CA GLU A 45 -15.11 3.22 -15.42
C GLU A 45 -14.18 2.19 -14.76
N LEU A 46 -12.98 2.60 -14.35
CA LEU A 46 -12.06 1.74 -13.61
C LEU A 46 -12.55 1.41 -12.20
N LYS A 47 -13.18 2.36 -11.50
CA LYS A 47 -13.76 2.12 -10.16
C LYS A 47 -14.90 1.11 -10.17
N ASN A 48 -15.59 1.00 -11.29
CA ASN A 48 -16.75 0.12 -11.45
C ASN A 48 -16.37 -1.24 -12.04
N LEU A 49 -15.08 -1.52 -12.26
CA LEU A 49 -14.66 -2.84 -12.74
C LEU A 49 -14.79 -3.89 -11.63
N PRO A 50 -15.40 -5.06 -11.90
CA PRO A 50 -15.42 -6.18 -10.97
C PRO A 50 -13.98 -6.56 -10.54
N GLY A 51 -13.72 -6.53 -9.24
CA GLY A 51 -12.37 -6.74 -8.68
C GLY A 51 -11.56 -5.46 -8.43
N VAL A 52 -12.04 -4.28 -8.82
CA VAL A 52 -11.46 -2.98 -8.43
C VAL A 52 -12.28 -2.40 -7.28
N ILE A 53 -11.64 -2.22 -6.13
CA ILE A 53 -12.21 -1.60 -4.92
C ILE A 53 -12.34 -0.10 -5.10
N THR A 54 -11.30 0.57 -5.61
CA THR A 54 -11.32 2.01 -5.86
C THR A 54 -10.15 2.44 -6.76
N VAL A 55 -10.15 3.71 -7.19
CA VAL A 55 -9.05 4.33 -7.92
C VAL A 55 -8.64 5.62 -7.20
N MET A 56 -7.35 5.77 -6.95
CA MET A 56 -6.76 6.91 -6.25
C MET A 56 -5.67 7.57 -7.09
N GLN A 57 -5.57 8.90 -7.03
CA GLN A 57 -4.50 9.66 -7.65
C GLN A 57 -3.71 10.34 -6.52
N SER A 58 -2.44 9.96 -6.35
CA SER A 58 -1.58 10.50 -5.29
C SER A 58 -0.11 10.40 -5.67
N GLY A 59 0.66 11.45 -5.40
CA GLY A 59 2.11 11.47 -5.65
C GLY A 59 2.53 11.33 -7.12
N GLY A 60 1.68 11.78 -8.06
CA GLY A 60 1.92 11.63 -9.51
C GLY A 60 1.77 10.19 -10.02
N GLN A 61 1.03 9.36 -9.29
CA GLN A 61 0.73 7.97 -9.65
C GLN A 61 -0.79 7.74 -9.66
N TYR A 62 -1.25 7.00 -10.66
CA TYR A 62 -2.62 6.60 -10.85
C TYR A 62 -2.81 5.16 -10.33
N GLN A 63 -3.50 4.98 -9.21
CA GLN A 63 -3.53 3.72 -8.46
C GLN A 63 -4.90 3.05 -8.54
N VAL A 64 -4.94 1.80 -9.00
CA VAL A 64 -6.12 0.94 -9.02
C VAL A 64 -6.03 -0.01 -7.83
N VAL A 65 -6.91 0.15 -6.85
CA VAL A 65 -6.97 -0.64 -5.63
C VAL A 65 -7.84 -1.87 -5.89
N ILE A 66 -7.28 -3.07 -5.72
CA ILE A 66 -7.95 -4.35 -6.06
C ILE A 66 -8.02 -5.26 -4.81
N GLY A 67 -7.10 -5.10 -3.85
CA GLY A 67 -7.00 -5.96 -2.67
C GLY A 67 -5.92 -7.04 -2.82
N ASN A 68 -6.05 -8.16 -2.09
CA ASN A 68 -4.97 -9.16 -2.00
C ASN A 68 -4.67 -9.90 -3.33
N GLU A 69 -5.52 -9.76 -4.35
CA GLU A 69 -5.41 -10.42 -5.66
C GLU A 69 -4.53 -9.65 -6.67
N VAL A 70 -3.97 -8.51 -6.25
CA VAL A 70 -3.13 -7.65 -7.08
C VAL A 70 -1.94 -8.33 -7.75
N PRO A 71 -1.20 -9.26 -7.12
CA PRO A 71 -0.08 -9.94 -7.78
C PRO A 71 -0.51 -10.68 -9.05
N ASP A 72 -1.71 -11.24 -9.08
CA ASP A 72 -2.20 -12.02 -10.21
C ASP A 72 -2.85 -11.14 -11.29
N VAL A 73 -3.56 -10.08 -10.90
CA VAL A 73 -4.02 -9.06 -11.85
C VAL A 73 -2.85 -8.34 -12.53
N TYR A 74 -1.77 -8.08 -11.79
CA TYR A 74 -0.58 -7.46 -12.35
C TYR A 74 0.07 -8.31 -13.45
N LYS A 75 0.25 -9.62 -13.22
CA LYS A 75 0.79 -10.54 -14.25
C LYS A 75 -0.06 -10.51 -15.52
N ALA A 76 -1.39 -10.47 -15.36
CA ALA A 76 -2.32 -10.39 -16.47
C ALA A 76 -2.24 -9.04 -17.21
N VAL A 77 -2.13 -7.91 -16.50
CA VAL A 77 -1.97 -6.56 -17.09
C VAL A 77 -0.67 -6.43 -17.87
N VAL A 78 0.43 -6.93 -17.31
CA VAL A 78 1.73 -6.97 -17.97
C VAL A 78 1.64 -7.74 -19.29
N LYS A 79 1.06 -8.94 -19.24
CA LYS A 79 0.86 -9.81 -20.40
C LYS A 79 -0.05 -9.17 -21.46
N ALA A 80 -1.15 -8.55 -21.04
CA ALA A 80 -2.13 -7.94 -21.93
C ALA A 80 -1.63 -6.66 -22.61
N GLY A 81 -0.85 -5.84 -21.91
CA GLY A 81 -0.28 -4.61 -22.46
C GLY A 81 1.06 -4.79 -23.16
N ASN A 82 1.58 -6.02 -23.20
CA ASN A 82 2.95 -6.31 -23.64
C ASN A 82 3.95 -5.37 -22.94
N PHE A 83 3.69 -5.06 -21.67
CA PHE A 83 4.61 -4.30 -20.84
C PHE A 83 5.79 -5.23 -20.53
N PRO A 84 7.00 -4.70 -20.48
CA PRO A 84 8.12 -5.49 -19.98
C PRO A 84 7.77 -6.00 -18.58
N SER A 85 7.72 -7.32 -18.46
CA SER A 85 7.42 -8.00 -17.21
C SER A 85 8.36 -7.49 -16.17
N GLU A 86 7.76 -6.94 -15.10
CA GLU A 86 8.36 -6.43 -13.88
C GLU A 86 9.88 -6.30 -14.10
N GLY A 87 10.35 -5.17 -14.66
CA GLY A 87 11.78 -5.02 -14.93
C GLY A 87 12.30 -4.33 -16.14
N GLN A 88 11.48 -3.68 -16.95
CA GLN A 88 12.05 -2.68 -17.82
C GLN A 88 11.28 -1.37 -17.67
N PHE A 89 11.89 -0.41 -16.96
CA PHE A 89 11.55 0.98 -17.11
C PHE A 89 12.19 1.48 -18.41
N GLU A 90 11.38 1.69 -19.44
CA GLU A 90 11.70 2.69 -20.45
C GLU A 90 11.10 4.01 -19.97
N GLU A 91 11.97 4.94 -19.59
CA GLU A 91 11.62 6.36 -19.53
C GLU A 91 11.21 6.79 -20.93
N THR A 92 9.94 7.12 -21.14
CA THR A 92 9.59 8.12 -22.16
C THR A 92 9.75 9.48 -21.50
N GLU A 93 10.55 10.32 -22.14
CA GLU A 93 10.85 11.68 -21.69
C GLU A 93 9.57 12.42 -21.29
N ASP A 94 9.61 12.98 -20.09
CA ASP A 94 8.54 13.75 -19.47
C ASP A 94 8.39 15.08 -20.23
N ASN A 95 7.34 15.20 -21.03
CA ASN A 95 6.94 16.44 -21.69
C ASN A 95 5.99 17.28 -20.80
N SER A 96 6.01 17.08 -19.48
CA SER A 96 5.36 17.98 -18.52
C SER A 96 6.42 18.77 -17.74
N GLY A 97 6.51 20.07 -18.02
CA GLY A 97 7.60 20.97 -17.60
C GLY A 97 7.73 21.26 -16.10
N LYS A 98 7.47 20.31 -15.19
CA LYS A 98 7.83 20.45 -13.76
C LYS A 98 9.07 19.63 -13.48
N LYS A 99 10.22 20.31 -13.31
CA LYS A 99 11.48 19.72 -12.87
C LYS A 99 11.30 19.02 -11.51
N VAL A 100 11.07 17.71 -11.53
CA VAL A 100 11.14 16.86 -10.34
C VAL A 100 12.57 16.95 -9.79
N GLY A 101 12.72 17.39 -8.54
CA GLY A 101 14.03 17.61 -7.91
C GLY A 101 14.86 16.33 -7.81
N LEU A 102 16.19 16.47 -7.81
CA LEU A 102 17.14 15.35 -7.75
C LEU A 102 16.89 14.44 -6.53
N PHE A 103 16.58 15.05 -5.38
CA PHE A 103 16.27 14.32 -4.15
C PHE A 103 15.02 13.45 -4.28
N SER A 104 13.93 13.96 -4.86
CA SER A 104 12.72 13.16 -5.08
C SER A 104 12.93 11.98 -6.04
N ARG A 105 13.79 12.13 -7.06
CA ARG A 105 14.15 11.02 -7.96
C ARG A 105 14.97 9.94 -7.24
N PHE A 106 15.90 10.36 -6.38
CA PHE A 106 16.65 9.42 -5.54
C PHE A 106 15.73 8.59 -4.64
N ILE A 107 14.75 9.23 -4.01
CA ILE A 107 13.79 8.53 -3.14
C ILE A 107 12.90 7.56 -3.93
N ASP A 108 12.39 7.96 -5.10
CA ASP A 108 11.61 7.06 -5.97
C ASP A 108 12.44 5.85 -6.43
N MET A 109 13.72 6.07 -6.74
CA MET A 109 14.64 5.00 -7.08
C MET A 109 14.77 4.02 -5.91
N ILE A 110 15.15 4.49 -4.71
CA ILE A 110 15.37 3.61 -3.56
C ILE A 110 14.06 2.89 -3.18
N SER A 111 12.94 3.61 -3.11
CA SER A 111 11.63 3.00 -2.82
C SER A 111 11.26 1.94 -3.85
N GLY A 112 11.48 2.18 -5.14
CA GLY A 112 11.24 1.20 -6.21
C GLY A 112 12.10 -0.05 -6.12
N VAL A 113 13.34 0.09 -5.62
CA VAL A 113 14.28 -1.04 -5.43
C VAL A 113 13.89 -1.91 -4.24
N PHE A 114 13.47 -1.31 -3.12
CA PHE A 114 13.20 -2.02 -1.87
C PHE A 114 11.75 -2.53 -1.72
N THR A 115 10.77 -1.87 -2.34
CA THR A 115 9.34 -2.24 -2.21
C THR A 115 9.06 -3.72 -2.54
N PRO A 116 9.64 -4.32 -3.61
CA PRO A 116 9.39 -5.73 -3.91
C PRO A 116 9.95 -6.70 -2.85
N LEU A 117 10.87 -6.25 -2.00
CA LEU A 117 11.52 -7.07 -0.97
C LEU A 117 10.86 -6.98 0.40
N LEU A 118 9.85 -6.12 0.62
CA LEU A 118 9.28 -5.83 1.95
C LEU A 118 8.77 -7.07 2.69
N GLY A 119 7.99 -7.92 2.02
CA GLY A 119 7.46 -9.13 2.64
C GLY A 119 8.57 -10.10 3.07
N LEU A 120 9.59 -10.24 2.23
CA LEU A 120 10.74 -11.10 2.51
C LEU A 120 11.64 -10.51 3.60
N LEU A 121 11.85 -9.19 3.60
CA LEU A 121 12.55 -8.44 4.66
C LEU A 121 11.90 -8.66 6.02
N ALA A 122 10.56 -8.55 6.09
CA ALA A 122 9.82 -8.78 7.32
C ALA A 122 9.97 -10.22 7.81
N ALA A 123 9.76 -11.21 6.94
CA ALA A 123 9.85 -12.62 7.30
C ALA A 123 11.25 -13.01 7.78
N THR A 124 12.28 -12.71 6.99
CA THR A 124 13.68 -13.04 7.31
C THR A 124 14.18 -12.28 8.54
N GLY A 125 13.80 -11.02 8.71
CA GLY A 125 14.10 -10.23 9.89
C GLY A 125 13.46 -10.78 11.17
N MET A 126 12.18 -11.18 11.10
CA MET A 126 11.49 -11.82 12.24
C MET A 126 12.14 -13.14 12.64
N ILE A 127 12.48 -14.00 11.67
CA ILE A 127 13.17 -15.28 11.93
C ILE A 127 14.49 -15.03 12.66
N LYS A 128 15.28 -14.06 12.18
CA LYS A 128 16.55 -13.69 12.80
C LYS A 128 16.34 -13.18 14.23
N GLY A 129 15.36 -12.31 14.45
CA GLY A 129 15.01 -11.80 15.77
C GLY A 129 14.57 -12.90 16.76
N PHE A 130 13.72 -13.83 16.32
CA PHE A 130 13.33 -14.98 17.14
C PHE A 130 14.49 -15.90 17.45
N ASN A 131 15.37 -16.15 16.48
CA ASN A 131 16.54 -17.00 16.68
C ASN A 131 17.46 -16.44 17.77
N GLU A 132 17.75 -15.14 17.74
CA GLU A 132 18.55 -14.47 18.79
C GLU A 132 17.80 -14.45 20.14
N MET A 133 16.48 -14.28 20.14
CA MET A 133 15.66 -14.36 21.36
C MET A 133 15.73 -15.76 22.01
N PHE A 134 15.67 -16.82 21.22
CA PHE A 134 15.77 -18.19 21.73
C PHE A 134 17.14 -18.45 22.37
N VAL A 135 18.22 -17.90 21.80
CA VAL A 135 19.56 -17.93 22.40
C VAL A 135 19.58 -17.13 23.70
N ALA A 136 19.04 -15.91 23.70
CA ALA A 136 19.02 -15.05 24.88
C ALA A 136 18.24 -15.66 26.06
N PHE A 137 17.18 -16.44 25.79
CA PHE A 137 16.42 -17.18 26.81
C PHE A 137 17.04 -18.54 27.18
N GLY A 138 18.15 -18.93 26.55
CA GLY A 138 18.80 -20.21 26.79
C GLY A 138 18.02 -21.42 26.27
N TRP A 139 17.05 -21.22 25.36
CA TRP A 139 16.27 -22.31 24.77
C TRP A 139 17.07 -23.09 23.73
N ILE A 140 17.98 -22.42 23.02
CA ILE A 140 18.91 -23.01 22.06
C ILE A 140 20.31 -22.42 22.25
N THR A 141 21.34 -23.14 21.80
CA THR A 141 22.73 -22.65 21.77
C THR A 141 23.13 -22.27 20.34
N GLN A 142 24.13 -21.40 20.20
CA GLN A 142 24.66 -21.00 18.88
C GLN A 142 25.27 -22.18 18.11
N ASP A 143 25.75 -23.21 18.81
CA ASP A 143 26.31 -24.42 18.19
C ASP A 143 25.23 -25.42 17.74
N SER A 144 23.97 -25.21 18.15
CA SER A 144 22.89 -26.13 17.80
C SER A 144 22.54 -26.07 16.31
N GLY A 145 22.22 -27.22 15.72
CA GLY A 145 21.77 -27.29 14.32
C GLY A 145 20.51 -26.45 14.06
N THR A 146 19.61 -26.35 15.04
CA THR A 146 18.43 -25.48 14.98
C THR A 146 18.82 -24.00 14.82
N TYR A 147 19.76 -23.50 15.63
CA TYR A 147 20.25 -22.13 15.50
C TYR A 147 20.86 -21.89 14.13
N GLN A 148 21.70 -22.81 13.65
CA GLN A 148 22.38 -22.66 12.36
C GLN A 148 21.38 -22.60 11.18
N LEU A 149 20.34 -23.43 11.19
CA LEU A 149 19.30 -23.42 10.15
C LEU A 149 18.42 -22.17 10.21
N LEU A 150 18.00 -21.73 11.40
CA LEU A 150 17.22 -20.50 11.57
C LEU A 150 18.05 -19.26 11.21
N LYS A 151 19.33 -19.24 11.60
CA LYS A 151 20.27 -18.19 11.21
C LYS A 151 20.45 -18.13 9.70
N ALA A 152 20.68 -19.26 9.04
CA ALA A 152 20.79 -19.32 7.58
C ALA A 152 19.52 -18.82 6.88
N THR A 153 18.34 -19.21 7.41
CA THR A 153 17.05 -18.76 6.89
C THR A 153 16.88 -17.24 7.04
N GLY A 154 17.20 -16.69 8.21
CA GLY A 154 17.14 -15.26 8.48
C GLY A 154 18.18 -14.47 7.67
N ASP A 155 19.42 -14.95 7.55
CA ASP A 155 20.50 -14.27 6.83
C ASP A 155 20.39 -14.39 5.31
N SER A 156 19.58 -15.32 4.78
CA SER A 156 19.45 -15.60 3.35
C SER A 156 19.15 -14.37 2.49
N LEU A 157 18.35 -13.43 2.99
CA LEU A 157 18.12 -12.16 2.28
C LEU A 157 19.24 -11.16 2.55
N PHE A 158 19.60 -10.93 3.81
CA PHE A 158 20.51 -9.84 4.19
C PHE A 158 21.91 -10.09 3.64
N TYR A 159 22.47 -11.29 3.83
CA TYR A 159 23.80 -11.63 3.33
C TYR A 159 23.85 -11.50 1.80
N PHE A 160 22.84 -12.03 1.11
CA PHE A 160 22.73 -12.02 -0.35
C PHE A 160 21.99 -10.82 -0.91
N PHE A 161 21.92 -9.69 -0.18
CA PHE A 161 21.25 -8.47 -0.65
C PHE A 161 21.70 -8.04 -2.05
N PRO A 162 23.00 -8.09 -2.41
CA PRO A 162 23.42 -7.78 -3.76
C PRO A 162 22.70 -8.58 -4.84
N ILE A 163 22.34 -9.85 -4.60
CA ILE A 163 21.63 -10.67 -5.58
C ILE A 163 20.18 -10.19 -5.74
N PHE A 164 19.46 -10.04 -4.62
CA PHE A 164 18.06 -9.63 -4.63
C PHE A 164 17.87 -8.19 -5.12
N LEU A 165 18.74 -7.28 -4.68
CA LEU A 165 18.74 -5.89 -5.13
C LEU A 165 19.26 -5.76 -6.56
N GLY A 166 20.19 -6.60 -6.99
CA GLY A 166 20.61 -6.67 -8.38
C GLY A 166 19.42 -6.95 -9.30
N TYR A 167 18.57 -7.90 -8.90
CA TYR A 167 17.30 -8.16 -9.57
C TYR A 167 16.38 -6.95 -9.54
N THR A 168 16.02 -6.40 -8.37
CA THR A 168 15.02 -5.32 -8.30
C THR A 168 15.50 -3.97 -8.84
N ALA A 169 16.79 -3.68 -8.79
CA ALA A 169 17.38 -2.44 -9.27
C ALA A 169 17.55 -2.42 -10.79
N ILE A 170 18.14 -3.47 -11.40
CA ILE A 170 18.26 -3.50 -12.86
C ILE A 170 16.89 -3.47 -13.53
N LYS A 171 15.94 -4.14 -12.87
CA LYS A 171 14.53 -4.15 -13.17
C LYS A 171 13.95 -2.74 -13.11
N LYS A 172 14.21 -1.98 -12.03
CA LYS A 172 13.85 -0.56 -11.87
C LYS A 172 14.48 0.36 -12.92
N PHE A 173 15.61 0.00 -13.51
CA PHE A 173 16.33 0.84 -14.47
C PHE A 173 16.04 0.54 -15.95
N GLY A 174 15.42 -0.59 -16.29
CA GLY A 174 15.17 -0.91 -17.70
C GLY A 174 15.92 -2.11 -18.28
N GLY A 175 16.69 -2.86 -17.48
CA GLY A 175 17.58 -3.91 -17.98
C GLY A 175 17.10 -5.33 -17.69
N SER A 176 17.91 -6.32 -18.07
CA SER A 176 17.59 -7.74 -17.90
C SER A 176 17.75 -8.22 -16.44
N PRO A 177 16.69 -8.71 -15.76
CA PRO A 177 16.76 -9.02 -14.33
C PRO A 177 17.84 -10.05 -13.91
N PHE A 178 17.99 -11.13 -14.68
CA PHE A 178 19.02 -12.15 -14.40
C PHE A 178 20.46 -11.63 -14.58
N LEU A 179 20.66 -10.61 -15.43
CA LEU A 179 21.94 -9.94 -15.55
C LEU A 179 22.28 -9.19 -14.25
N GLY A 180 21.30 -8.50 -13.67
CA GLY A 180 21.46 -7.85 -12.36
C GLY A 180 21.75 -8.84 -11.23
N MET A 181 21.07 -9.99 -11.22
CA MET A 181 21.37 -11.08 -10.28
C MET A 181 22.79 -11.61 -10.44
N ALA A 182 23.28 -11.78 -11.67
CA ALA A 182 24.64 -12.25 -11.92
C ALA A 182 25.70 -11.23 -11.44
N ILE A 183 25.46 -9.93 -11.63
CA ILE A 183 26.31 -8.87 -11.06
C ILE A 183 26.30 -8.97 -9.53
N GLY A 184 25.13 -9.08 -8.92
CA GLY A 184 24.98 -9.26 -7.48
C GLY A 184 25.69 -10.50 -6.95
N ALA A 185 25.56 -11.64 -7.63
CA ALA A 185 26.21 -12.89 -7.26
C ALA A 185 27.73 -12.81 -7.36
N SER A 186 28.26 -12.04 -8.33
CA SER A 186 29.70 -11.81 -8.44
C SER A 186 30.25 -11.05 -7.23
N LEU A 187 29.51 -10.06 -6.71
CA LEU A 187 29.90 -9.26 -5.54
C LEU A 187 30.04 -10.09 -4.27
N VAL A 188 29.20 -11.11 -4.11
CA VAL A 188 29.18 -11.99 -2.92
C VAL A 188 29.80 -13.37 -3.22
N TYR A 189 30.63 -13.47 -4.26
CA TYR A 189 31.27 -14.72 -4.64
C TYR A 189 32.21 -15.20 -3.52
N PRO A 190 32.00 -16.39 -2.90
CA PRO A 190 32.69 -16.78 -1.67
C PRO A 190 34.22 -16.77 -1.76
N THR A 191 34.77 -17.13 -2.92
CA THR A 191 36.23 -17.15 -3.11
C THR A 191 36.84 -15.75 -3.05
N LEU A 192 36.14 -14.70 -3.49
CA LEU A 192 36.64 -13.33 -3.39
C LEU A 192 36.67 -12.85 -1.94
N ALA A 193 35.69 -13.24 -1.13
CA ALA A 193 35.70 -12.96 0.30
C ALA A 193 36.89 -13.65 1.01
N GLY A 194 37.18 -14.90 0.64
CA GLY A 194 38.32 -15.66 1.18
C GLY A 194 39.69 -15.05 0.88
N LEU A 195 39.85 -14.31 -0.24
CA LEU A 195 41.11 -13.66 -0.58
C LEU A 195 41.53 -12.57 0.41
N LYS A 196 40.58 -11.97 1.14
CA LYS A 196 40.86 -10.98 2.19
C LYS A 196 41.49 -11.56 3.45
N ALA A 197 41.44 -12.88 3.63
CA ALA A 197 41.95 -13.54 4.83
C ALA A 197 43.48 -13.79 4.77
N GLY A 198 44.10 -13.62 3.59
CA GLY A 198 45.55 -13.74 3.43
C GLY A 198 46.28 -12.40 3.59
N ASP A 199 47.61 -12.44 3.54
CA ASP A 199 48.43 -11.22 3.57
C ASP A 199 48.22 -10.37 2.30
N PRO A 200 48.12 -9.03 2.42
CA PRO A 200 48.02 -8.16 1.26
C PRO A 200 49.34 -8.14 0.48
N LEU A 201 49.23 -8.06 -0.84
CA LEU A 201 50.37 -7.87 -1.76
C LEU A 201 51.09 -6.54 -1.49
N TYR A 202 50.30 -5.49 -1.25
CA TYR A 202 50.72 -4.15 -0.82
C TYR A 202 49.46 -3.36 -0.42
N THR A 203 49.66 -2.20 0.20
CA THR A 203 48.55 -1.33 0.63
C THR A 203 48.58 -0.02 -0.18
N LEU A 204 47.42 0.37 -0.70
CA LEU A 204 47.23 1.69 -1.31
C LEU A 204 46.72 2.70 -0.28
N PHE A 205 47.08 3.97 -0.47
CA PHE A 205 46.61 5.10 0.35
C PHE A 205 46.87 4.96 1.86
N THR A 206 47.99 4.32 2.23
CA THR A 206 48.40 4.14 3.63
C THR A 206 48.38 5.45 4.41
N GLY A 207 47.77 5.43 5.60
CA GLY A 207 47.65 6.60 6.48
C GLY A 207 46.50 7.55 6.13
N THR A 208 45.57 7.14 5.25
CA THR A 208 44.37 7.92 4.88
C THR A 208 43.08 7.16 5.22
N LEU A 209 41.93 7.85 5.22
CA LEU A 209 40.61 7.24 5.36
C LEU A 209 40.26 6.22 4.24
N PHE A 210 41.06 6.18 3.18
CA PHE A 210 40.87 5.30 2.02
C PHE A 210 41.91 4.18 1.95
N GLU A 211 42.65 3.94 3.05
CA GLU A 211 43.64 2.88 3.13
C GLU A 211 43.04 1.54 2.68
N SER A 212 43.67 0.92 1.69
CA SER A 212 43.10 -0.20 0.94
C SER A 212 44.13 -1.30 0.72
N PRO A 213 44.10 -2.39 1.51
CA PRO A 213 44.99 -3.53 1.32
C PRO A 213 44.62 -4.32 0.06
N ILE A 214 45.58 -4.49 -0.84
CA ILE A 214 45.39 -5.14 -2.14
C ILE A 214 45.77 -6.61 -2.05
N HIS A 215 44.81 -7.49 -2.33
CA HIS A 215 45.00 -8.94 -2.27
C HIS A 215 44.99 -9.61 -3.65
N VAL A 216 44.47 -8.92 -4.67
CA VAL A 216 44.35 -9.45 -6.03
C VAL A 216 44.51 -8.34 -7.06
N THR A 217 44.94 -8.73 -8.27
CA THR A 217 45.04 -7.83 -9.42
C THR A 217 44.21 -8.35 -10.58
N PHE A 218 43.72 -7.44 -11.42
CA PHE A 218 43.03 -7.75 -12.67
C PHE A 218 43.80 -7.09 -13.82
N LEU A 219 44.40 -7.92 -14.70
CA LEU A 219 45.29 -7.45 -15.78
C LEU A 219 46.43 -6.54 -15.27
N GLY A 220 46.96 -6.85 -14.07
CA GLY A 220 48.01 -6.04 -13.42
C GLY A 220 47.50 -4.80 -12.68
N MET A 221 46.21 -4.45 -12.78
CA MET A 221 45.62 -3.35 -12.01
C MET A 221 45.22 -3.82 -10.60
N PRO A 222 45.47 -3.03 -9.55
CA PRO A 222 45.03 -3.35 -8.19
C PRO A 222 43.51 -3.41 -8.10
N VAL A 223 42.98 -4.46 -7.48
CA VAL A 223 41.56 -4.58 -7.16
C VAL A 223 41.36 -4.36 -5.66
N ILE A 224 40.58 -3.34 -5.32
CA ILE A 224 40.24 -3.07 -3.92
C ILE A 224 39.00 -3.89 -3.56
N LEU A 225 39.23 -5.04 -2.92
CA LEU A 225 38.15 -5.89 -2.45
C LEU A 225 37.47 -5.22 -1.24
N MET A 226 36.19 -4.89 -1.37
CA MET A 226 35.36 -4.42 -0.27
C MET A 226 34.51 -5.56 0.30
N GLU A 227 33.94 -5.37 1.48
CA GLU A 227 32.91 -6.29 1.97
C GLU A 227 31.60 -5.91 1.27
N TYR A 228 31.15 -6.79 0.38
CA TYR A 228 29.92 -6.55 -0.39
C TYR A 228 28.72 -7.32 0.16
N SER A 229 28.93 -8.27 1.07
CA SER A 229 27.85 -8.98 1.75
C SER A 229 26.99 -7.97 2.51
N SER A 230 25.66 -8.08 2.41
CA SER A 230 24.72 -7.08 2.96
C SER A 230 24.84 -5.65 2.42
N SER A 231 25.67 -5.40 1.39
CA SER A 231 25.80 -4.08 0.78
C SER A 231 24.68 -3.79 -0.23
N VAL A 232 24.37 -2.49 -0.38
CA VAL A 232 23.25 -2.00 -1.20
C VAL A 232 23.69 -1.01 -2.26
N ILE A 233 24.54 -0.04 -1.88
CA ILE A 233 24.92 1.07 -2.76
C ILE A 233 25.70 0.57 -3.99
N PRO A 234 26.72 -0.30 -3.87
CA PRO A 234 27.51 -0.73 -5.02
C PRO A 234 26.66 -1.38 -6.11
N ILE A 235 25.74 -2.27 -5.73
CA ILE A 235 24.92 -3.01 -6.69
C ILE A 235 23.88 -2.12 -7.39
N ILE A 236 23.30 -1.13 -6.71
CA ILE A 236 22.36 -0.19 -7.32
C ILE A 236 23.08 0.64 -8.40
N ILE A 237 24.29 1.14 -8.10
CA ILE A 237 25.06 1.92 -9.07
C ILE A 237 25.54 1.01 -10.22
N ALA A 238 26.02 -0.19 -9.92
CA ALA A 238 26.47 -1.15 -10.92
C ALA A 238 25.34 -1.51 -11.89
N THR A 239 24.15 -1.80 -11.39
CA THR A 239 22.99 -2.12 -12.25
C THR A 239 22.50 -0.92 -13.07
N PHE A 240 22.52 0.30 -12.51
CA PHE A 240 22.21 1.51 -13.27
C PHE A 240 23.15 1.70 -14.48
N ILE A 241 24.44 1.48 -14.29
CA ILE A 241 25.43 1.53 -15.37
C ILE A 241 25.27 0.33 -16.31
N ALA A 242 25.00 -0.86 -15.77
CA ALA A 242 24.78 -2.09 -16.53
C ALA A 242 23.68 -1.92 -17.58
N VAL A 243 22.56 -1.27 -17.26
CA VAL A 243 21.48 -1.04 -18.24
C VAL A 243 21.97 -0.22 -19.44
N LYS A 244 22.82 0.78 -19.21
CA LYS A 244 23.37 1.61 -20.30
C LYS A 244 24.31 0.79 -21.19
N ILE A 245 25.16 -0.03 -20.58
CA ILE A 245 26.06 -0.94 -21.29
C ILE A 245 25.27 -2.00 -22.07
N GLU A 246 24.23 -2.58 -21.45
CA GLU A 246 23.34 -3.56 -22.07
C GLU A 246 22.64 -2.98 -23.30
N ARG A 247 22.08 -1.77 -23.20
CA ARG A 247 21.44 -1.06 -24.32
C ARG A 247 22.43 -0.75 -25.44
N PHE A 248 23.64 -0.34 -25.09
CA PHE A 248 24.70 -0.12 -26.08
C PHE A 248 24.98 -1.40 -26.88
N PHE A 249 25.21 -2.53 -26.21
CA PHE A 249 25.46 -3.80 -26.88
C PHE A 249 24.24 -4.30 -27.67
N LYS A 250 23.01 -4.09 -27.19
CA LYS A 250 21.78 -4.40 -27.95
C LYS A 250 21.71 -3.68 -29.29
N ASN A 251 22.25 -2.46 -29.37
CA ASN A 251 22.25 -1.66 -30.59
C ASN A 251 23.39 -2.01 -31.55
N VAL A 252 24.53 -2.48 -31.02
CA VAL A 252 25.73 -2.80 -31.81
C VAL A 252 25.72 -4.25 -32.31
N ILE A 253 25.17 -5.18 -31.52
CA ILE A 253 25.25 -6.62 -31.80
C ILE A 253 24.09 -7.08 -32.70
N PRO A 254 24.36 -7.84 -33.78
CA PRO A 254 23.31 -8.38 -34.64
C PRO A 254 22.30 -9.26 -33.89
N LYS A 255 21.00 -9.12 -34.21
CA LYS A 255 19.89 -9.84 -33.55
C LYS A 255 20.05 -11.37 -33.50
N VAL A 256 20.71 -11.97 -34.49
CA VAL A 256 20.92 -13.43 -34.58
C VAL A 256 21.75 -13.96 -33.41
N VAL A 257 22.66 -13.13 -32.87
CA VAL A 257 23.60 -13.51 -31.80
C VAL A 257 23.37 -12.72 -30.50
N SER A 258 22.42 -11.80 -30.48
CA SER A 258 22.19 -10.88 -29.35
C SER A 258 21.79 -11.61 -28.07
N THR A 259 21.13 -12.76 -28.18
CA THR A 259 20.64 -13.55 -27.02
C THR A 259 21.78 -13.97 -26.09
N PHE A 260 22.98 -14.25 -26.61
CA PHE A 260 24.12 -14.68 -25.80
C PHE A 260 25.25 -13.65 -25.75
N LEU A 261 25.51 -12.90 -26.82
CA LEU A 261 26.61 -11.92 -26.83
C LEU A 261 26.29 -10.66 -26.03
N VAL A 262 25.04 -10.17 -26.01
CA VAL A 262 24.69 -8.97 -25.23
C VAL A 262 24.93 -9.21 -23.72
N PRO A 263 24.38 -10.28 -23.10
CA PRO A 263 24.67 -10.56 -21.69
C PRO A 263 26.15 -10.83 -21.43
N PHE A 264 26.83 -11.56 -22.33
CA PHE A 264 28.26 -11.87 -22.23
C PHE A 264 29.12 -10.61 -22.12
N PHE A 265 29.02 -9.71 -23.11
CA PHE A 265 29.83 -8.48 -23.11
C PHE A 265 29.43 -7.53 -22.00
N THR A 266 28.13 -7.48 -21.65
CA THR A 266 27.70 -6.63 -20.54
C THR A 266 28.34 -7.08 -19.23
N LEU A 267 28.32 -8.38 -18.90
CA LEU A 267 28.99 -8.91 -17.71
C LEU A 267 30.51 -8.71 -17.75
N LEU A 268 31.12 -8.98 -18.91
CA LEU A 268 32.57 -8.86 -19.09
C LEU A 268 33.08 -7.44 -18.82
N VAL A 269 32.26 -6.42 -19.07
CA VAL A 269 32.59 -5.02 -18.79
C VAL A 269 32.19 -4.62 -17.37
N ILE A 270 30.93 -4.86 -16.99
CA ILE A 270 30.40 -4.28 -15.75
C ILE A 270 30.96 -4.96 -14.50
N VAL A 271 31.22 -6.27 -14.51
CA VAL A 271 31.72 -6.97 -13.32
C VAL A 271 33.12 -6.48 -12.94
N PRO A 272 34.13 -6.48 -13.86
CA PRO A 272 35.43 -5.89 -13.55
C PRO A 272 35.35 -4.40 -13.21
N ALA A 273 34.56 -3.60 -13.94
CA ALA A 273 34.36 -2.19 -13.64
C ALA A 273 33.77 -1.98 -12.23
N THR A 274 32.93 -2.92 -11.77
CA THR A 274 32.37 -2.86 -10.43
C THR A 274 33.44 -3.04 -9.37
N PHE A 275 34.31 -4.02 -9.50
CA PHE A 275 35.38 -4.25 -8.52
C PHE A 275 36.51 -3.21 -8.58
N LEU A 276 36.83 -2.71 -9.77
CA LEU A 276 37.94 -1.75 -9.96
C LEU A 276 37.56 -0.32 -9.57
N VAL A 277 36.31 0.08 -9.82
CA VAL A 277 35.91 1.49 -9.74
C VAL A 277 34.63 1.68 -8.93
N ILE A 278 33.52 1.04 -9.34
CA ILE A 278 32.20 1.38 -8.76
C ILE A 278 32.12 1.02 -7.29
N GLY A 279 32.54 -0.20 -6.93
CA GLY A 279 32.56 -0.73 -5.59
C GLY A 279 33.34 0.16 -4.64
N PRO A 280 34.65 0.35 -4.84
CA PRO A 280 35.46 1.20 -3.97
C PRO A 280 34.92 2.62 -3.82
N ILE A 281 34.59 3.30 -4.93
CA ILE A 281 34.05 4.67 -4.90
C ILE A 281 32.73 4.73 -4.14
N SER A 282 31.83 3.77 -4.38
CA SER A 282 30.53 3.75 -3.72
C SER A 282 30.62 3.45 -2.24
N THR A 283 31.54 2.57 -1.83
CA THR A 283 31.81 2.25 -0.42
C THR A 283 32.43 3.44 0.30
N TRP A 284 33.43 4.10 -0.28
CA TRP A 284 34.03 5.31 0.30
C TRP A 284 33.04 6.46 0.40
N ALA A 285 32.24 6.69 -0.64
CA ALA A 285 31.16 7.68 -0.59
C ALA A 285 30.15 7.35 0.51
N GLY A 286 29.79 6.07 0.65
CA GLY A 286 29.01 5.57 1.77
C GLY A 286 29.65 5.90 3.11
N GLN A 287 30.93 5.55 3.30
CA GLN A 287 31.65 5.77 4.57
C GLN A 287 31.69 7.24 4.97
N ILE A 288 31.82 8.16 4.01
CA ILE A 288 31.73 9.60 4.26
C ILE A 288 30.32 9.99 4.74
N ILE A 289 29.28 9.45 4.11
CA ILE A 289 27.89 9.68 4.53
C ILE A 289 27.67 9.13 5.95
N GLY A 290 28.12 7.91 6.22
CA GLY A 290 28.05 7.29 7.54
C GLY A 290 28.80 8.12 8.59
N ALA A 291 30.03 8.53 8.31
CA ALA A 291 30.82 9.39 9.19
C ALA A 291 30.15 10.75 9.45
N GLY A 292 29.55 11.38 8.44
CA GLY A 292 28.80 12.62 8.63
C GLY A 292 27.55 12.43 9.48
N ALA A 293 26.87 11.29 9.32
CA ALA A 293 25.70 10.95 10.11
C ALA A 293 26.07 10.64 11.58
N THR A 294 27.19 9.94 11.81
CA THR A 294 27.78 9.73 13.14
C THR A 294 28.29 11.04 13.75
N TYR A 295 28.85 11.95 12.96
CA TYR A 295 29.25 13.27 13.46
C TYR A 295 28.06 14.07 14.00
N ILE A 296 26.92 14.06 13.30
CA ILE A 296 25.67 14.67 13.80
C ILE A 296 25.20 13.99 15.09
N TYR A 297 25.33 12.67 15.17
CA TYR A 297 25.05 11.93 16.39
C TYR A 297 25.95 12.38 17.55
N ASP A 298 27.26 12.47 17.33
CA ASP A 298 28.25 12.81 18.37
C ASP A 298 28.14 14.27 18.83
N LEU A 299 27.62 15.18 18.01
CA LEU A 299 27.33 16.57 18.43
C LEU A 299 26.31 16.61 19.57
N SER A 300 25.23 15.84 19.46
CA SER A 300 24.23 15.68 20.52
C SER A 300 23.33 14.49 20.24
N PRO A 301 23.59 13.33 20.88
CA PRO A 301 22.76 12.14 20.71
C PRO A 301 21.30 12.39 21.07
N LEU A 302 21.04 13.20 22.10
CA LEU A 302 19.71 13.58 22.55
C LEU A 302 18.95 14.39 21.47
N ILE A 303 19.56 15.45 20.93
CA ILE A 303 18.90 16.31 19.93
C ILE A 303 18.68 15.54 18.64
N THR A 304 19.68 14.77 18.21
CA THR A 304 19.57 13.89 17.04
C THR A 304 18.43 12.89 17.23
N GLY A 305 18.30 12.31 18.43
CA GLY A 305 17.19 11.44 18.80
C GLY A 305 15.82 12.12 18.73
N LEU A 306 15.70 13.34 19.28
CA LEU A 306 14.46 14.14 19.22
C LEU A 306 14.02 14.39 17.77
N VAL A 307 14.96 14.75 16.91
CA VAL A 307 14.70 15.07 15.50
C VAL A 307 14.36 13.81 14.70
N ILE A 308 15.20 12.78 14.79
CA ILE A 308 15.00 11.53 14.03
C ILE A 308 13.72 10.83 14.47
N GLY A 309 13.51 10.66 15.78
CA GLY A 309 12.29 10.05 16.31
C GLY A 309 11.04 10.86 15.97
N GLY A 310 11.13 12.19 15.99
CA GLY A 310 9.99 13.07 15.75
C GLY A 310 9.59 13.21 14.28
N LEU A 311 10.58 13.22 13.38
CA LEU A 311 10.35 13.32 11.95
C LEU A 311 10.18 11.96 11.27
N TRP A 312 10.41 10.84 11.97
CA TRP A 312 10.32 9.52 11.35
C TRP A 312 8.98 9.28 10.65
N GLN A 313 7.85 9.59 11.29
CA GLN A 313 6.53 9.41 10.68
C GLN A 313 6.34 10.31 9.44
N VAL A 314 6.98 11.48 9.41
CA VAL A 314 7.02 12.35 8.22
C VAL A 314 7.89 11.73 7.11
N PHE A 315 9.00 11.11 7.47
CA PHE A 315 9.82 10.36 6.53
C PHE A 315 9.09 9.13 5.98
N VAL A 316 8.22 8.49 6.77
CA VAL A 316 7.34 7.42 6.31
C VAL A 316 6.32 7.94 5.30
N LEU A 317 5.69 9.09 5.54
CA LEU A 317 4.74 9.71 4.61
C LEU A 317 5.33 9.94 3.21
N PHE A 318 6.55 10.48 3.16
CA PHE A 318 7.21 10.85 1.91
C PHE A 318 8.12 9.74 1.36
N GLY A 319 8.17 8.57 1.99
CA GLY A 319 9.09 7.49 1.62
C GLY A 319 10.58 7.82 1.87
N LEU A 320 10.89 8.95 2.51
CA LEU A 320 12.25 9.41 2.78
C LEU A 320 13.02 8.47 3.72
N HIS A 321 12.33 7.73 4.58
CA HIS A 321 12.94 6.77 5.51
C HIS A 321 13.70 5.67 4.77
N TRP A 322 13.28 5.30 3.55
CA TRP A 322 14.02 4.36 2.71
C TRP A 322 15.40 4.89 2.30
N GLY A 323 15.58 6.21 2.22
CA GLY A 323 16.88 6.83 2.00
C GLY A 323 17.88 6.57 3.13
N LEU A 324 17.41 6.27 4.35
CA LEU A 324 18.26 5.98 5.51
C LEU A 324 18.64 4.49 5.63
N VAL A 325 17.91 3.59 4.96
CA VAL A 325 18.19 2.14 5.02
C VAL A 325 19.58 1.77 4.46
N PRO A 326 20.06 2.32 3.32
CA PRO A 326 21.43 2.10 2.88
C PRO A 326 22.48 2.57 3.89
N VAL A 327 22.22 3.68 4.61
CA VAL A 327 23.13 4.20 5.64
C VAL A 327 23.18 3.25 6.84
N LEU A 328 22.01 2.78 7.29
CA LEU A 328 21.90 1.74 8.32
C LEU A 328 22.72 0.49 7.95
N LEU A 329 22.52 -0.05 6.75
CA LEU A 329 23.21 -1.27 6.33
C LEU A 329 24.72 -1.08 6.18
N LEU A 330 25.14 0.11 5.73
CA LEU A 330 26.55 0.46 5.72
C LEU A 330 27.11 0.51 7.15
N ASN A 331 26.47 1.21 8.07
CA ASN A 331 26.92 1.32 9.47
C ASN A 331 27.01 -0.05 10.14
N LEU A 332 26.03 -0.93 9.90
CA LEU A 332 26.09 -2.33 10.35
C LEU A 332 27.29 -3.08 9.76
N SER A 333 27.61 -2.85 8.48
CA SER A 333 28.72 -3.53 7.81
C SER A 333 30.09 -2.99 8.22
N THR A 334 30.24 -1.69 8.48
CA THR A 334 31.54 -1.06 8.73
C THR A 334 31.83 -0.84 10.20
N ALA A 335 30.80 -0.56 11.01
CA ALA A 335 30.91 -0.25 12.43
C ALA A 335 30.23 -1.29 13.33
N GLY A 336 29.59 -2.32 12.75
CA GLY A 336 28.92 -3.39 13.50
C GLY A 336 27.58 -2.99 14.14
N ALA A 337 27.25 -1.70 14.14
CA ALA A 337 26.04 -1.17 14.77
C ALA A 337 25.61 0.16 14.11
N ASP A 338 24.32 0.48 14.17
CA ASP A 338 23.77 1.74 13.69
C ASP A 338 23.10 2.52 14.83
N PRO A 339 23.60 3.72 15.17
CA PRO A 339 23.01 4.57 16.21
C PRO A 339 21.85 5.44 15.68
N ILE A 340 21.67 5.58 14.36
CA ILE A 340 20.82 6.63 13.79
C ILE A 340 19.39 6.14 13.61
N VAL A 341 19.21 5.06 12.85
CA VAL A 341 17.89 4.44 12.65
C VAL A 341 17.40 3.80 13.94
N ALA A 342 18.32 3.40 14.84
CA ALA A 342 17.98 3.00 16.21
C ALA A 342 17.03 3.99 16.90
N MET A 343 17.26 5.30 16.78
CA MET A 343 16.45 6.34 17.43
C MET A 343 15.01 6.43 16.92
N SER A 344 14.77 6.01 15.68
CA SER A 344 13.43 6.03 15.11
C SER A 344 12.52 4.94 15.67
N PHE A 345 13.06 3.94 16.37
CA PHE A 345 12.32 2.76 16.79
C PHE A 345 11.14 3.10 17.70
N ALA A 346 11.28 4.10 18.57
CA ALA A 346 10.21 4.55 19.44
C ALA A 346 9.03 5.21 18.68
N ALA A 347 9.26 5.71 17.47
CA ALA A 347 8.25 6.43 16.70
C ALA A 347 7.07 5.53 16.26
N SER A 348 7.30 4.24 16.02
CA SER A 348 6.21 3.31 15.69
C SER A 348 5.29 3.08 16.90
N PHE A 349 5.87 2.96 18.09
CA PHE A 349 5.11 2.78 19.33
C PHE A 349 4.33 4.04 19.72
N ALA A 350 4.90 5.23 19.52
CA ALA A 350 4.18 6.49 19.67
C ALA A 350 2.94 6.56 18.77
N GLN A 351 3.10 6.12 17.51
CA GLN A 351 2.02 6.08 16.55
C GLN A 351 0.91 5.10 16.96
N THR A 352 1.30 3.91 17.46
CA THR A 352 0.37 2.91 18.00
C THR A 352 -0.39 3.45 19.22
N GLY A 353 0.28 4.15 20.13
CA GLY A 353 -0.35 4.81 21.28
C GLY A 353 -1.37 5.87 20.87
N ALA A 354 -1.04 6.69 19.86
CA ALA A 354 -1.97 7.68 19.32
C ALA A 354 -3.20 7.04 18.67
N VAL A 355 -3.04 5.94 17.94
CA VAL A 355 -4.19 5.20 17.38
C VAL A 355 -5.05 4.60 18.49
N LEU A 356 -4.46 4.07 19.56
CA LEU A 356 -5.24 3.58 20.70
C LEU A 356 -6.06 4.70 21.35
N ALA A 357 -5.48 5.89 21.50
CA ALA A 357 -6.21 7.04 22.01
C ALA A 357 -7.38 7.43 21.09
N VAL A 358 -7.19 7.38 19.77
CA VAL A 358 -8.28 7.60 18.81
C VAL A 358 -9.34 6.51 18.95
N LEU A 359 -8.94 5.24 18.99
CA LEU A 359 -9.84 4.09 19.12
C LEU A 359 -10.75 4.18 20.36
N LEU A 360 -10.19 4.60 21.49
CA LEU A 360 -10.94 4.71 22.75
C LEU A 360 -11.77 6.00 22.84
N LYS A 361 -11.34 7.07 22.18
CA LYS A 361 -12.01 8.38 22.26
C LYS A 361 -13.06 8.60 21.17
N THR A 362 -12.94 7.93 20.02
CA THR A 362 -13.83 8.11 18.86
C THR A 362 -15.20 7.49 19.11
N LYS A 363 -16.26 8.21 18.74
CA LYS A 363 -17.64 7.71 18.66
C LYS A 363 -18.02 7.32 17.24
N ASN A 364 -17.32 7.83 16.23
CA ASN A 364 -17.54 7.46 14.84
C ASN A 364 -17.22 5.96 14.58
N THR A 365 -18.24 5.18 14.19
CA THR A 365 -18.15 3.74 13.93
C THR A 365 -17.12 3.40 12.85
N LYS A 366 -17.06 4.17 11.77
CA LYS A 366 -16.09 3.96 10.68
C LYS A 366 -14.67 4.18 11.16
N LEU A 367 -14.43 5.27 11.89
CA LEU A 367 -13.11 5.56 12.45
C LEU A 367 -12.69 4.51 13.49
N LYS A 368 -13.65 3.98 14.27
CA LYS A 368 -13.43 2.88 15.21
C LYS A 368 -13.03 1.59 14.50
N THR A 369 -13.78 1.20 13.46
CA THR A 369 -13.50 0.01 12.64
C THR A 369 -12.15 0.09 11.93
N LEU A 370 -11.72 1.29 11.49
CA LEU A 370 -10.39 1.50 10.92
C LEU A 370 -9.27 1.47 11.96
N SER A 371 -9.54 1.96 13.18
CA SER A 371 -8.52 2.08 14.23
C SER A 371 -8.10 0.74 14.83
N ILE A 372 -8.99 -0.26 14.88
CA ILE A 372 -8.67 -1.61 15.40
C ILE A 372 -7.55 -2.29 14.59
N PRO A 373 -7.69 -2.55 13.28
CA PRO A 373 -6.64 -3.18 12.50
C PRO A 373 -5.38 -2.31 12.42
N ALA A 374 -5.52 -0.98 12.43
CA ALA A 374 -4.39 -0.07 12.46
C ALA A 374 -3.59 -0.14 13.76
N PHE A 375 -4.25 -0.29 14.90
CA PHE A 375 -3.61 -0.50 16.20
C PHE A 375 -2.83 -1.82 16.23
N ILE A 376 -3.47 -2.92 15.80
CA ILE A 376 -2.83 -4.24 15.73
C ILE A 376 -1.60 -4.20 14.81
N SER A 377 -1.75 -3.60 13.62
CA SER A 377 -0.65 -3.39 12.66
C SER A 377 0.52 -2.60 13.28
N GLY A 378 0.20 -1.54 14.04
CA GLY A 378 1.20 -0.71 14.70
C GLY A 378 2.00 -1.43 15.78
N ILE A 379 1.41 -2.40 16.50
CA ILE A 379 2.14 -3.26 17.46
C ILE A 379 3.26 -4.01 16.74
N PHE A 380 2.98 -4.51 15.54
CA PHE A 380 3.95 -5.21 14.69
C PHE A 380 4.82 -4.25 13.86
N GLY A 381 4.79 -2.95 14.15
CA GLY A 381 5.67 -1.95 13.56
C GLY A 381 5.29 -1.52 12.13
N VAL A 382 4.14 -1.96 11.62
CA VAL A 382 3.60 -1.51 10.33
C VAL A 382 2.67 -0.33 10.62
N THR A 383 3.18 0.88 10.40
CA THR A 383 2.50 2.13 10.79
C THR A 383 1.66 2.76 9.68
N GLU A 384 1.74 2.29 8.44
CA GLU A 384 1.04 2.87 7.31
C GLU A 384 -0.49 2.88 7.49
N PRO A 385 -1.15 1.81 7.96
CA PRO A 385 -2.58 1.85 8.27
C PRO A 385 -2.91 2.88 9.37
N ALA A 386 -2.04 3.02 10.37
CA ALA A 386 -2.19 3.98 11.46
C ALA A 386 -2.01 5.44 11.01
N ILE A 387 -1.04 5.70 10.14
CA ILE A 387 -0.79 7.03 9.56
C ILE A 387 -1.95 7.42 8.66
N TYR A 388 -2.17 6.66 7.58
CA TYR A 388 -3.09 7.05 6.51
C TYR A 388 -4.56 6.84 6.87
N GLY A 389 -4.86 5.79 7.63
CA GLY A 389 -6.23 5.41 7.97
C GLY A 389 -6.81 6.18 9.16
N VAL A 390 -5.96 6.67 10.07
CA VAL A 390 -6.41 7.18 11.38
C VAL A 390 -5.83 8.55 11.69
N THR A 391 -4.51 8.63 11.91
CA THR A 391 -3.92 9.81 12.56
C THR A 391 -3.73 11.01 11.63
N LEU A 392 -3.32 10.80 10.37
CA LEU A 392 -3.07 11.86 9.40
C LEU A 392 -4.37 12.58 8.98
N PRO A 393 -5.49 11.89 8.68
CA PRO A 393 -6.77 12.56 8.41
C PRO A 393 -7.23 13.47 9.56
N LEU A 394 -6.95 13.05 10.80
CA LEU A 394 -7.30 13.80 12.01
C LEU A 394 -6.30 14.92 12.35
N LYS A 395 -5.13 14.95 11.71
CA LYS A 395 -3.99 15.90 11.86
C LYS A 395 -3.39 15.97 13.26
N LYS A 396 -4.19 16.32 14.28
CA LYS A 396 -3.74 16.46 15.66
C LYS A 396 -3.14 15.16 16.21
N PRO A 397 -3.78 13.97 16.06
CA PRO A 397 -3.18 12.71 16.52
C PRO A 397 -1.83 12.41 15.86
N PHE A 398 -1.66 12.75 14.57
CA PHE A 398 -0.40 12.58 13.86
C PHE A 398 0.71 13.50 14.42
N ILE A 399 0.39 14.75 14.76
CA ILE A 399 1.37 15.65 15.36
C ILE A 399 1.74 15.17 16.78
N MET A 400 0.76 14.71 17.56
CA MET A 400 1.01 14.21 18.92
C MET A 400 1.89 12.95 18.92
N SER A 401 1.68 12.04 17.96
CA SER A 401 2.56 10.88 17.82
C SER A 401 3.97 11.25 17.37
N CYS A 402 4.14 12.27 16.51
CA CYS A 402 5.47 12.78 16.16
C CYS A 402 6.19 13.35 17.40
N ILE A 403 5.50 14.13 18.23
CA ILE A 403 6.10 14.67 19.47
C ILE A 403 6.52 13.53 20.42
N ALA A 404 5.64 12.57 20.64
CA ALA A 404 5.93 11.41 21.49
C ALA A 404 7.06 10.53 20.92
N GLY A 405 7.10 10.36 19.59
CA GLY A 405 8.17 9.67 18.88
C GLY A 405 9.51 10.39 19.01
N GLY A 406 9.50 11.72 18.97
CA GLY A 406 10.68 12.54 19.26
C GLY A 406 11.20 12.31 20.66
N ILE A 407 10.34 12.38 21.69
CA ILE A 407 10.75 12.14 23.08
C ILE A 407 11.34 10.73 23.25
N GLY A 408 10.70 9.71 22.68
CA GLY A 408 11.23 8.35 22.66
C GLY A 408 12.59 8.24 21.96
N GLY A 409 12.74 8.88 20.79
CA GLY A 409 14.01 8.93 20.08
C GLY A 409 15.11 9.66 20.85
N GLY A 410 14.76 10.72 21.58
CA GLY A 410 15.68 11.44 22.46
C GLY A 410 16.19 10.58 23.61
N ILE A 411 15.32 9.77 24.22
CA ILE A 411 15.72 8.79 25.26
C ILE A 411 16.69 7.76 24.68
N LEU A 412 16.39 7.22 23.50
CA LEU A 412 17.28 6.27 22.80
C LEU A 412 18.64 6.88 22.49
N GLY A 413 18.65 8.12 21.99
CA GLY A 413 19.86 8.88 21.72
C GLY A 413 20.70 9.10 22.98
N PHE A 414 20.08 9.57 24.07
CA PHE A 414 20.74 9.77 25.37
C PHE A 414 21.29 8.47 25.96
N ALA A 415 20.56 7.36 25.84
CA ALA A 415 20.98 6.06 26.35
C ALA A 415 22.08 5.39 25.52
N GLY A 416 22.44 5.96 24.36
CA GLY A 416 23.42 5.36 23.46
C GLY A 416 22.94 4.06 22.82
N SER A 417 21.61 3.87 22.70
CA SER A 417 21.03 2.65 22.13
C SER A 417 21.38 2.52 20.65
N LYS A 418 21.84 1.34 20.25
CA LYS A 418 22.28 1.03 18.87
C LYS A 418 21.55 -0.20 18.34
N LEU A 419 21.36 -0.23 17.03
CA LEU A 419 20.86 -1.38 16.30
C LEU A 419 22.04 -2.23 15.84
N TYR A 420 22.12 -3.50 16.22
CA TYR A 420 23.22 -4.43 15.88
C TYR A 420 22.90 -5.37 14.73
N MET A 421 21.65 -5.37 14.28
CA MET A 421 21.23 -6.11 13.09
C MET A 421 20.00 -5.45 12.48
N PHE A 422 19.88 -5.50 11.17
CA PHE A 422 18.65 -5.13 10.50
C PHE A 422 17.68 -6.32 10.53
N GLY A 423 16.50 -6.15 11.13
CA GLY A 423 15.48 -7.20 11.17
C GLY A 423 14.42 -6.98 12.25
N GLY A 424 13.21 -7.49 11.99
CA GLY A 424 12.05 -7.38 12.88
C GLY A 424 11.43 -5.98 12.90
N LEU A 425 10.10 -5.91 12.95
CA LEU A 425 9.36 -4.65 13.08
C LEU A 425 8.57 -4.65 14.40
N GLY A 426 8.31 -3.47 14.96
CA GLY A 426 7.52 -3.33 16.17
C GLY A 426 8.11 -4.14 17.32
N VAL A 427 7.29 -4.96 17.99
CA VAL A 427 7.77 -5.79 19.11
C VAL A 427 8.88 -6.76 18.70
N PHE A 428 8.92 -7.20 17.45
CA PHE A 428 9.94 -8.11 16.96
C PHE A 428 11.28 -7.42 16.66
N GLY A 429 11.33 -6.09 16.76
CA GLY A 429 12.56 -5.32 16.61
C GLY A 429 13.42 -5.24 17.87
N TYR A 430 12.92 -5.58 19.07
CA TYR A 430 13.74 -5.53 20.29
C TYR A 430 15.02 -6.39 20.21
N PRO A 431 15.00 -7.63 19.71
CA PRO A 431 16.21 -8.44 19.58
C PRO A 431 17.31 -7.77 18.75
N ALA A 432 16.96 -6.86 17.84
CA ALA A 432 17.93 -6.12 17.03
C ALA A 432 18.81 -5.16 17.84
N PHE A 433 18.44 -4.86 19.08
CA PHE A 433 19.19 -4.02 20.02
C PHE A 433 20.06 -4.83 21.00
N ILE A 434 20.07 -6.16 20.89
CA ILE A 434 20.92 -7.02 21.70
C ILE A 434 22.30 -7.07 21.03
N ASN A 435 23.34 -6.76 21.79
CA ASN A 435 24.71 -6.85 21.32
C ASN A 435 25.09 -8.33 21.21
N LYS A 436 25.61 -8.78 20.06
CA LYS A 436 25.94 -10.20 19.83
C LYS A 436 27.15 -10.66 20.64
N GLU A 437 28.05 -9.75 20.97
CA GLU A 437 29.29 -10.06 21.70
C GLU A 437 29.10 -9.99 23.21
N VAL A 438 28.32 -9.01 23.66
CA VAL A 438 28.16 -8.68 25.10
C VAL A 438 26.82 -9.17 25.66
N GLY A 439 25.80 -9.38 24.81
CA GLY A 439 24.45 -9.75 25.21
C GLY A 439 23.57 -8.55 25.55
N ILE A 440 22.73 -8.70 26.58
CA ILE A 440 21.76 -7.68 27.01
C ILE A 440 22.46 -6.65 27.91
N GLU A 441 22.53 -5.40 27.46
CA GLU A 441 23.15 -4.28 28.16
C GLU A 441 22.10 -3.30 28.74
N SER A 442 22.54 -2.33 29.56
CA SER A 442 21.65 -1.27 30.08
C SER A 442 20.95 -0.48 28.97
N SER A 443 21.64 -0.30 27.83
CA SER A 443 21.13 0.38 26.64
C SER A 443 19.92 -0.34 26.01
N PHE A 444 19.81 -1.67 26.14
CA PHE A 444 18.64 -2.45 25.70
C PHE A 444 17.42 -2.17 26.57
N TYR A 445 17.57 -2.13 27.90
CA TYR A 445 16.46 -1.80 28.79
C TYR A 445 15.94 -0.37 28.54
N MET A 446 16.84 0.55 28.20
CA MET A 446 16.46 1.90 27.78
C MET A 446 15.66 1.92 26.48
N VAL A 447 15.81 0.93 25.59
CA VAL A 447 14.93 0.78 24.42
C VAL A 447 13.49 0.49 24.86
N ILE A 448 13.30 -0.43 25.80
CA ILE A 448 11.98 -0.78 26.34
C ILE A 448 11.36 0.44 27.05
N VAL A 449 12.14 1.16 27.84
CA VAL A 449 11.68 2.39 28.50
C VAL A 449 11.28 3.43 27.46
N ALA A 450 12.10 3.67 26.45
CA ALA A 450 11.83 4.67 25.42
C ALA A 450 10.57 4.37 24.61
N THR A 451 10.36 3.11 24.19
CA THR A 451 9.18 2.70 23.44
C THR A 451 7.91 2.74 24.30
N LEU A 452 7.99 2.36 25.58
CA LEU A 452 6.89 2.46 26.53
C LEU A 452 6.51 3.93 26.78
N VAL A 453 7.50 4.80 27.02
CA VAL A 453 7.28 6.24 27.18
C VAL A 453 6.67 6.83 25.92
N ALA A 454 7.19 6.48 24.74
CA ALA A 454 6.66 6.95 23.47
C ALA A 454 5.21 6.51 23.25
N PHE A 455 4.88 5.24 23.55
CA PHE A 455 3.52 4.72 23.48
C PHE A 455 2.57 5.46 24.44
N VAL A 456 2.95 5.58 25.71
CA VAL A 456 2.15 6.22 26.75
C VAL A 456 1.96 7.71 26.44
N LEU A 457 3.01 8.41 26.01
CA LEU A 457 2.91 9.82 25.62
C LEU A 457 2.06 9.99 24.34
N GLY A 458 2.24 9.12 23.35
CA GLY A 458 1.42 9.12 22.13
C GLY A 458 -0.06 8.98 22.46
N PHE A 459 -0.38 8.10 23.42
CA PHE A 459 -1.73 7.92 23.95
C PHE A 459 -2.20 9.17 24.71
N ILE A 460 -1.49 9.58 25.77
CA ILE A 460 -1.92 10.68 26.65
C ILE A 460 -2.06 11.99 25.89
N LEU A 461 -1.05 12.36 25.08
CA LEU A 461 -1.09 13.61 24.32
C LEU A 461 -2.27 13.63 23.35
N THR A 462 -2.50 12.53 22.62
CA THR A 462 -3.63 12.42 21.70
C THR A 462 -4.97 12.43 22.43
N TYR A 463 -5.06 11.73 23.56
CA TYR A 463 -6.28 11.63 24.35
C TYR A 463 -6.63 12.97 25.01
N VAL A 464 -5.65 13.72 25.51
CA VAL A 464 -5.87 15.02 26.16
C VAL A 464 -6.14 16.11 25.12
N VAL A 465 -5.30 16.26 24.10
CA VAL A 465 -5.47 17.30 23.06
C VAL A 465 -6.75 17.09 22.26
N GLY A 466 -7.16 15.84 22.07
CA GLY A 466 -8.35 15.46 21.33
C GLY A 466 -8.26 15.79 19.84
N PHE A 467 -9.29 15.38 19.12
CA PHE A 467 -9.39 15.53 17.67
C PHE A 467 -10.82 15.83 17.28
N LYS A 468 -11.01 16.38 16.07
CA LYS A 468 -12.35 16.56 15.51
C LYS A 468 -12.83 15.21 15.03
N ASP A 469 -13.64 14.58 15.84
CA ASP A 469 -14.40 13.40 15.45
C ASP A 469 -15.53 13.90 14.53
N LYS A 470 -15.29 13.88 13.22
CA LYS A 470 -16.34 14.20 12.26
C LYS A 470 -17.32 13.04 12.30
N GLU A 471 -18.38 13.19 13.08
CA GLU A 471 -19.59 12.38 12.88
C GLU A 471 -20.00 12.57 11.41
N GLU A 472 -20.26 11.47 10.71
CA GLU A 472 -21.19 11.56 9.58
C GLU A 472 -22.47 12.18 10.15
N ALA A 473 -23.01 13.18 9.47
CA ALA A 473 -24.29 13.75 9.86
C ALA A 473 -25.28 12.60 9.97
N THR A 474 -25.63 12.22 11.20
CA THR A 474 -26.78 11.39 11.46
C THR A 474 -27.95 12.14 10.82
N PRO A 475 -28.68 11.56 9.85
CA PRO A 475 -30.01 12.06 9.56
C PRO A 475 -30.73 12.14 10.91
N ALA A 476 -31.47 13.23 11.15
CA ALA A 476 -32.21 13.39 12.40
C ALA A 476 -32.95 12.09 12.73
N PRO A 477 -32.97 11.64 14.01
CA PRO A 477 -33.70 10.44 14.37
C PRO A 477 -35.13 10.61 13.88
N ALA A 478 -35.60 9.67 13.05
CA ALA A 478 -37.03 9.56 12.81
C ALA A 478 -37.72 9.41 14.18
N PRO A 479 -38.92 9.99 14.36
CA PRO A 479 -39.66 9.80 15.60
C PRO A 479 -39.78 8.30 15.87
N VAL A 480 -39.43 7.88 17.08
CA VAL A 480 -39.77 6.53 17.54
C VAL A 480 -41.29 6.51 17.66
N LEU A 481 -41.96 5.97 16.65
CA LEU A 481 -43.37 5.64 16.72
C LEU A 481 -43.47 4.28 17.41
N ASP A 482 -44.34 4.19 18.42
CA ASP A 482 -44.64 2.95 19.12
C ASP A 482 -45.04 1.88 18.08
N PRO A 483 -44.32 0.75 17.97
CA PRO A 483 -44.69 -0.29 17.03
C PRO A 483 -46.00 -0.91 17.50
N ASN A 484 -47.08 -0.64 16.76
CA ASN A 484 -48.34 -1.36 16.92
C ASN A 484 -48.12 -2.79 16.38
N PRO A 485 -48.18 -3.85 17.20
CA PRO A 485 -47.83 -5.22 16.82
C PRO A 485 -48.81 -5.89 15.83
N ASN A 486 -49.77 -5.14 15.28
CA ASN A 486 -50.66 -5.57 14.19
C ASN A 486 -50.55 -4.68 12.94
N SER A 487 -49.55 -3.80 12.86
CA SER A 487 -49.36 -2.93 11.70
C SER A 487 -48.78 -3.71 10.51
N ARG A 488 -49.56 -3.78 9.43
CA ARG A 488 -49.08 -4.21 8.12
C ARG A 488 -48.87 -2.96 7.28
N TYR A 489 -47.65 -2.75 6.78
CA TYR A 489 -47.39 -1.65 5.87
C TYR A 489 -47.52 -2.14 4.44
N GLU A 490 -48.40 -1.49 3.68
CA GLU A 490 -48.61 -1.79 2.27
C GLU A 490 -47.81 -0.80 1.43
N ILE A 491 -46.90 -1.36 0.65
CA ILE A 491 -46.10 -0.63 -0.33
C ILE A 491 -46.77 -0.81 -1.68
N MET A 492 -47.10 0.31 -2.31
CA MET A 492 -47.76 0.31 -3.61
C MET A 492 -46.73 0.23 -4.73
N SER A 493 -47.15 -0.16 -5.93
CA SER A 493 -46.26 -0.26 -7.07
C SER A 493 -45.93 1.15 -7.60
N PRO A 494 -44.65 1.52 -7.71
CA PRO A 494 -44.25 2.82 -8.22
C PRO A 494 -44.34 2.92 -9.75
N MET A 495 -44.59 1.81 -10.46
CA MET A 495 -44.66 1.76 -11.92
C MET A 495 -45.50 0.58 -12.40
N ALA A 496 -46.03 0.68 -13.62
CA ALA A 496 -46.66 -0.45 -14.29
C ALA A 496 -45.59 -1.36 -14.92
N GLY A 497 -45.77 -2.67 -14.83
CA GLY A 497 -44.84 -3.62 -15.42
C GLY A 497 -45.06 -5.08 -15.04
N GLU A 498 -44.20 -5.95 -15.58
CA GLU A 498 -44.13 -7.36 -15.23
C GLU A 498 -43.34 -7.52 -13.92
N ILE A 499 -43.82 -8.39 -13.04
CA ILE A 499 -43.16 -8.70 -11.77
C ILE A 499 -42.00 -9.66 -12.02
N VAL A 500 -40.83 -9.35 -11.46
CA VAL A 500 -39.62 -10.17 -11.53
C VAL A 500 -39.16 -10.45 -10.10
N GLN A 501 -38.91 -11.72 -9.78
CA GLN A 501 -38.34 -12.07 -8.47
C GLN A 501 -36.90 -11.57 -8.38
N LEU A 502 -36.47 -11.08 -7.22
CA LEU A 502 -35.10 -10.58 -7.05
C LEU A 502 -34.05 -11.61 -7.45
N LYS A 503 -34.29 -12.90 -7.15
CA LYS A 503 -33.40 -14.02 -7.49
C LYS A 503 -33.20 -14.22 -9.00
N GLU A 504 -34.08 -13.68 -9.83
CA GLU A 504 -34.04 -13.81 -11.29
C GLU A 504 -33.35 -12.61 -11.96
N ILE A 505 -32.91 -11.63 -11.19
CA ILE A 505 -32.21 -10.44 -11.69
C ILE A 505 -30.72 -10.75 -11.81
N ASN A 506 -30.09 -10.25 -12.88
CA ASN A 506 -28.67 -10.41 -13.17
C ASN A 506 -27.75 -9.55 -12.27
N ASP A 507 -28.15 -9.26 -11.03
CA ASP A 507 -27.39 -8.48 -10.05
C ASP A 507 -27.22 -9.27 -8.75
N VAL A 508 -25.98 -9.66 -8.42
CA VAL A 508 -25.69 -10.48 -7.23
C VAL A 508 -26.07 -9.77 -5.92
N THR A 509 -26.04 -8.44 -5.89
CA THR A 509 -26.37 -7.65 -4.70
C THR A 509 -27.86 -7.69 -4.41
N PHE A 510 -28.69 -7.47 -5.44
CA PHE A 510 -30.14 -7.52 -5.30
C PHE A 510 -30.68 -8.96 -5.25
N ALA A 511 -30.15 -9.86 -6.07
CA ALA A 511 -30.54 -11.27 -6.07
C ALA A 511 -30.17 -12.00 -4.78
N GLY A 512 -29.08 -11.57 -4.12
CA GLY A 512 -28.66 -12.06 -2.81
C GLY A 512 -29.38 -11.41 -1.62
N GLU A 513 -30.31 -10.48 -1.86
CA GLU A 513 -31.04 -9.71 -0.82
C GLU A 513 -30.08 -8.96 0.15
N HIS A 514 -28.83 -8.70 -0.24
CA HIS A 514 -27.83 -8.06 0.62
C HIS A 514 -28.16 -6.61 0.98
N MET A 515 -28.98 -5.95 0.15
CA MET A 515 -29.52 -4.60 0.41
C MET A 515 -30.91 -4.61 1.04
N GLY A 516 -31.47 -5.79 1.34
CA GLY A 516 -32.82 -5.98 1.86
C GLY A 516 -33.68 -6.88 0.98
N LYS A 517 -34.84 -7.29 1.52
CA LYS A 517 -35.88 -8.00 0.78
C LYS A 517 -36.69 -7.04 -0.09
N GLY A 518 -37.27 -7.54 -1.16
CA GLY A 518 -38.09 -6.74 -2.07
C GLY A 518 -38.54 -7.51 -3.29
N ILE A 519 -38.92 -6.77 -4.32
CA ILE A 519 -39.33 -7.30 -5.62
C ILE A 519 -38.87 -6.36 -6.72
N ALA A 520 -38.71 -6.84 -7.94
CA ALA A 520 -38.40 -5.97 -9.07
C ALA A 520 -39.54 -5.93 -10.08
N ILE A 521 -39.55 -4.85 -10.84
CA ILE A 521 -40.51 -4.62 -11.91
C ILE A 521 -39.74 -4.45 -13.22
N ARG A 522 -40.18 -5.12 -14.27
CA ARG A 522 -39.81 -4.80 -15.65
C ARG A 522 -40.81 -3.78 -16.18
N PRO A 523 -40.48 -2.47 -16.18
CA PRO A 523 -41.42 -1.41 -16.46
C PRO A 523 -41.93 -1.42 -17.90
N THR A 524 -43.21 -1.09 -18.07
CA THR A 524 -43.84 -0.81 -19.38
C THR A 524 -43.89 0.69 -19.69
N SER A 525 -43.65 1.55 -18.70
CA SER A 525 -43.61 3.01 -18.84
C SER A 525 -42.40 3.63 -18.14
N GLY A 526 -41.93 4.76 -18.66
CA GLY A 526 -40.75 5.49 -18.19
C GLY A 526 -41.06 6.47 -17.06
N ARG A 527 -41.91 6.05 -16.11
CA ARG A 527 -42.44 6.92 -15.06
C ARG A 527 -42.45 6.18 -13.72
N VAL A 528 -42.06 6.90 -12.67
CA VAL A 528 -42.04 6.42 -11.29
C VAL A 528 -42.90 7.34 -10.44
N VAL A 529 -43.91 6.78 -9.80
CA VAL A 529 -44.70 7.44 -8.77
C VAL A 529 -44.28 6.99 -7.39
N SER A 530 -44.54 7.81 -6.36
CA SER A 530 -44.23 7.42 -4.99
C SER A 530 -45.06 6.19 -4.59
N PRO A 531 -44.43 5.10 -4.12
CA PRO A 531 -45.11 3.90 -3.64
C PRO A 531 -45.64 4.05 -2.20
N ILE A 532 -45.29 5.15 -1.53
CA ILE A 532 -45.59 5.42 -0.13
C ILE A 532 -46.00 6.88 0.10
N THR A 533 -46.61 7.13 1.26
CA THR A 533 -46.67 8.48 1.85
C THR A 533 -45.53 8.62 2.86
N GLY A 534 -44.70 9.66 2.70
CA GLY A 534 -43.51 9.83 3.52
C GLY A 534 -42.55 10.90 2.99
N THR A 535 -41.27 10.72 3.25
CA THR A 535 -40.21 11.68 2.91
C THR A 535 -39.21 11.10 1.92
N VAL A 536 -38.77 11.92 0.96
CA VAL A 536 -37.66 11.60 0.06
C VAL A 536 -36.36 11.71 0.85
N GLN A 537 -35.78 10.57 1.23
CA GLN A 537 -34.57 10.50 2.04
C GLN A 537 -33.33 10.89 1.24
N THR A 538 -33.25 10.45 -0.01
CA THR A 538 -32.12 10.74 -0.90
C THR A 538 -32.52 10.57 -2.36
N VAL A 539 -32.25 11.57 -3.17
CA VAL A 539 -32.18 11.51 -4.62
C VAL A 539 -30.70 11.41 -4.98
N TYR A 540 -30.27 10.26 -5.49
CA TYR A 540 -28.87 10.05 -5.82
C TYR A 540 -28.42 11.02 -6.91
N ARG A 541 -27.16 11.47 -6.86
CA ARG A 541 -26.62 12.51 -7.78
C ARG A 541 -26.84 12.19 -9.27
N THR A 542 -26.76 10.91 -9.64
CA THR A 542 -26.97 10.43 -11.01
C THR A 542 -28.42 10.06 -11.31
N LYS A 543 -29.35 10.32 -10.38
CA LYS A 543 -30.81 10.14 -10.51
C LYS A 543 -31.28 8.72 -10.85
N HIS A 544 -30.40 7.72 -10.84
CA HIS A 544 -30.76 6.32 -11.10
C HIS A 544 -31.50 5.65 -9.94
N ALA A 545 -31.43 6.22 -8.73
CA ALA A 545 -32.05 5.65 -7.55
C ALA A 545 -32.64 6.74 -6.65
N ILE A 546 -33.67 6.36 -5.91
CA ILE A 546 -34.35 7.21 -4.93
C ILE A 546 -34.58 6.40 -3.66
N GLY A 547 -34.10 6.95 -2.54
CA GLY A 547 -34.41 6.47 -1.20
C GLY A 547 -35.63 7.20 -0.64
N LEU A 548 -36.60 6.45 -0.14
CA LEU A 548 -37.84 6.95 0.47
C LEU A 548 -37.98 6.37 1.88
N VAL A 549 -38.61 7.10 2.78
CA VAL A 549 -38.94 6.60 4.12
C VAL A 549 -40.39 6.94 4.46
N THR A 550 -41.17 5.96 4.93
CA THR A 550 -42.55 6.21 5.40
C THR A 550 -42.53 7.04 6.68
N ASP A 551 -43.66 7.67 7.01
CA ASP A 551 -43.82 8.31 8.32
C ASP A 551 -43.60 7.32 9.48
N ASP A 552 -43.88 6.03 9.24
CA ASP A 552 -43.71 4.91 10.17
C ASP A 552 -42.32 4.25 10.12
N GLY A 553 -41.37 4.80 9.34
CA GLY A 553 -39.96 4.39 9.35
C GLY A 553 -39.59 3.22 8.44
N VAL A 554 -40.44 2.78 7.51
CA VAL A 554 -40.08 1.81 6.47
C VAL A 554 -39.18 2.51 5.45
N GLU A 555 -37.93 2.08 5.36
CA GLU A 555 -36.96 2.62 4.41
C GLU A 555 -36.96 1.79 3.13
N MET A 556 -37.02 2.49 1.99
CA MET A 556 -37.12 1.86 0.68
C MET A 556 -36.19 2.49 -0.33
N LEU A 557 -35.61 1.65 -1.18
CA LEU A 557 -34.84 2.05 -2.34
C LEU A 557 -35.56 1.63 -3.62
N ILE A 558 -35.82 2.60 -4.51
CA ILE A 558 -36.20 2.35 -5.90
C ILE A 558 -34.95 2.54 -6.75
N HIS A 559 -34.46 1.47 -7.39
CA HIS A 559 -33.24 1.49 -8.19
C HIS A 559 -33.58 1.25 -9.67
N ILE A 560 -33.65 2.31 -10.48
CA ILE A 560 -34.17 2.21 -11.85
C ILE A 560 -33.11 1.65 -12.80
N GLY A 561 -33.29 0.39 -13.18
CA GLY A 561 -32.39 -0.31 -14.09
C GLY A 561 -31.07 -0.72 -13.44
N GLN A 562 -30.43 -1.73 -14.02
CA GLN A 562 -29.13 -2.21 -13.56
C GLN A 562 -28.01 -1.37 -14.17
N ASP A 563 -27.01 -1.00 -13.37
CA ASP A 563 -25.83 -0.21 -13.79
C ASP A 563 -26.13 1.18 -14.40
N THR A 564 -27.38 1.65 -14.34
CA THR A 564 -27.82 2.95 -14.89
C THR A 564 -27.18 4.16 -14.18
N VAL A 565 -26.53 3.97 -13.04
CA VAL A 565 -25.63 4.98 -12.42
C VAL A 565 -24.57 5.48 -13.42
N GLN A 566 -24.13 4.62 -14.35
CA GLN A 566 -23.15 4.91 -15.39
C GLN A 566 -23.65 5.94 -16.42
N LEU A 567 -24.97 6.12 -16.55
CA LEU A 567 -25.58 7.15 -17.40
C LEU A 567 -25.37 8.57 -16.84
N LYS A 568 -24.86 8.71 -15.61
CA LYS A 568 -24.52 9.99 -14.96
C LYS A 568 -25.68 11.01 -14.99
N GLY A 569 -26.92 10.52 -14.86
CA GLY A 569 -28.13 11.35 -14.88
C GLY A 569 -28.70 11.67 -16.26
N LYS A 570 -28.09 11.17 -17.36
CA LYS A 570 -28.72 11.23 -18.68
C LYS A 570 -29.94 10.32 -18.71
N HIS A 571 -30.98 10.75 -19.42
CA HIS A 571 -32.26 10.04 -19.56
C HIS A 571 -33.10 9.95 -18.28
N PHE A 572 -32.72 10.67 -17.21
CA PHE A 572 -33.48 10.76 -15.96
C PHE A 572 -33.89 12.19 -15.65
N ASN A 573 -35.15 12.39 -15.33
CA ASN A 573 -35.71 13.65 -14.85
C ASN A 573 -36.37 13.45 -13.48
N ALA A 574 -35.71 13.91 -12.42
CA ALA A 574 -36.27 13.86 -11.07
C ALA A 574 -37.20 15.05 -10.84
N HIS A 575 -38.36 14.80 -10.24
CA HIS A 575 -39.36 15.82 -9.92
C HIS A 575 -39.37 16.20 -8.43
N VAL A 576 -38.54 15.55 -7.63
CA VAL A 576 -38.38 15.74 -6.19
C VAL A 576 -36.91 15.95 -5.81
N LYS A 577 -36.67 16.47 -4.60
CA LYS A 577 -35.35 16.65 -3.98
C LYS A 577 -35.34 16.08 -2.56
N ASP A 578 -34.14 15.92 -2.00
CA ASP A 578 -33.93 15.45 -0.63
C ASP A 578 -34.74 16.29 0.37
N GLY A 579 -35.51 15.61 1.22
CA GLY A 579 -36.37 16.22 2.24
C GLY A 579 -37.78 16.60 1.76
N ASP A 580 -38.12 16.44 0.47
CA ASP A 580 -39.49 16.65 0.01
C ASP A 580 -40.44 15.60 0.59
N ARG A 581 -41.68 16.01 0.88
CA ARG A 581 -42.76 15.13 1.32
C ARG A 581 -43.57 14.68 0.11
N VAL A 582 -43.89 13.38 0.04
CA VAL A 582 -44.60 12.75 -1.07
C VAL A 582 -45.77 11.91 -0.57
N ASN A 583 -46.82 11.80 -1.37
CA ASN A 583 -47.97 10.90 -1.17
C ASN A 583 -47.95 9.78 -2.21
N VAL A 584 -48.61 8.66 -1.89
CA VAL A 584 -48.79 7.56 -2.84
C VAL A 584 -49.36 8.07 -4.16
N GLY A 585 -48.62 7.85 -5.25
CA GLY A 585 -49.02 8.28 -6.60
C GLY A 585 -48.43 9.58 -7.11
N ASP A 586 -47.73 10.35 -6.26
CA ASP A 586 -47.06 11.58 -6.69
C ASP A 586 -45.94 11.23 -7.67
N LEU A 587 -45.80 11.99 -8.76
CA LEU A 587 -44.74 11.77 -9.74
C LEU A 587 -43.38 12.17 -9.15
N ILE A 588 -42.48 11.20 -8.98
CA ILE A 588 -41.16 11.43 -8.38
C ILE A 588 -40.04 11.41 -9.42
N MET A 589 -40.21 10.65 -10.51
CA MET A 589 -39.21 10.57 -11.57
C MET A 589 -39.79 10.14 -12.91
N GLU A 590 -39.22 10.69 -13.99
CA GLU A 590 -39.39 10.21 -15.35
C GLU A 590 -38.04 9.75 -15.90
N PHE A 591 -38.08 8.74 -16.77
CA PHE A 591 -36.90 8.23 -17.43
C PHE A 591 -37.23 7.69 -18.82
N ASP A 592 -36.28 7.78 -19.75
CA ASP A 592 -36.47 7.32 -21.12
C ASP A 592 -36.12 5.83 -21.26
N LEU A 593 -37.14 4.97 -21.27
CA LEU A 593 -36.99 3.52 -21.42
C LEU A 593 -36.21 3.12 -22.68
N GLN A 594 -36.51 3.77 -23.81
CA GLN A 594 -35.91 3.39 -25.08
C GLN A 594 -34.45 3.83 -25.10
N ALA A 595 -34.16 5.05 -24.67
CA ALA A 595 -32.79 5.54 -24.64
C ALA A 595 -31.91 4.78 -23.64
N ILE A 596 -32.45 4.31 -22.51
CA ILE A 596 -31.71 3.46 -21.56
C ILE A 596 -31.39 2.10 -22.20
N LYS A 597 -32.35 1.48 -22.90
CA LYS A 597 -32.14 0.22 -23.64
C LYS A 597 -31.16 0.40 -24.79
N ASP A 598 -31.25 1.49 -25.54
CA ASP A 598 -30.35 1.82 -26.65
C ASP A 598 -28.92 2.08 -26.15
N ALA A 599 -28.78 2.58 -24.92
CA ALA A 599 -27.50 2.72 -24.24
C ALA A 599 -26.95 1.39 -23.68
N GLY A 600 -27.67 0.28 -23.84
CA GLY A 600 -27.24 -1.08 -23.47
C GLY A 600 -27.54 -1.47 -22.02
N TYR A 601 -28.40 -0.74 -21.30
CA TYR A 601 -28.74 -1.03 -19.91
C TYR A 601 -30.13 -1.67 -19.77
N GLU A 602 -30.28 -2.56 -18.79
CA GLU A 602 -31.58 -3.12 -18.42
C GLU A 602 -32.40 -2.11 -17.62
N THR A 603 -33.72 -2.11 -17.82
CA THR A 603 -34.66 -1.22 -17.12
C THR A 603 -35.38 -1.92 -15.95
N VAL A 604 -35.04 -3.18 -15.67
CA VAL A 604 -35.59 -3.92 -14.52
C VAL A 604 -35.22 -3.14 -13.25
N THR A 605 -36.24 -2.79 -12.47
CA THR A 605 -36.15 -1.84 -11.38
C THR A 605 -36.42 -2.54 -10.05
N PRO A 606 -35.39 -2.86 -9.26
CA PRO A 606 -35.57 -3.35 -7.89
C PRO A 606 -36.22 -2.31 -6.98
N ILE A 607 -37.16 -2.78 -6.15
CA ILE A 607 -37.84 -2.02 -5.12
C ILE A 607 -37.60 -2.77 -3.81
N ILE A 608 -36.71 -2.21 -2.98
CA ILE A 608 -36.08 -2.91 -1.85
C ILE A 608 -36.42 -2.21 -0.55
N ILE A 609 -36.74 -2.99 0.49
CA ILE A 609 -36.88 -2.48 1.86
C ILE A 609 -35.51 -2.56 2.55
N THR A 610 -34.82 -1.43 2.69
CA THR A 610 -33.41 -1.40 3.11
C THR A 610 -33.20 -1.73 4.59
N ASN A 611 -34.22 -1.49 5.42
CA ASN A 611 -34.24 -1.83 6.83
C ASN A 611 -35.06 -3.12 7.12
N THR A 612 -35.04 -4.09 6.19
CA THR A 612 -35.76 -5.38 6.32
C THR A 612 -35.56 -6.08 7.67
N SER A 613 -34.36 -5.99 8.26
CA SER A 613 -34.06 -6.63 9.55
C SER A 613 -34.86 -6.09 10.74
N SER A 614 -35.50 -4.94 10.58
CA SER A 614 -36.36 -4.33 11.60
C SER A 614 -37.79 -4.88 11.60
N TYR A 615 -38.12 -5.79 10.66
CA TYR A 615 -39.47 -6.32 10.46
C TYR A 615 -39.48 -7.85 10.52
N LEU A 616 -40.63 -8.43 10.84
CA LEU A 616 -40.81 -9.89 10.89
C LEU A 616 -40.68 -10.53 9.50
N ASP A 617 -41.31 -9.93 8.48
CA ASP A 617 -41.15 -10.38 7.10
C ASP A 617 -41.49 -9.29 6.09
N VAL A 618 -41.00 -9.47 4.87
CA VAL A 618 -41.25 -8.60 3.72
C VAL A 618 -41.67 -9.49 2.57
N VAL A 619 -42.95 -9.40 2.17
CA VAL A 619 -43.56 -10.30 1.21
C VAL A 619 -43.98 -9.52 -0.03
N GLY A 620 -43.35 -9.84 -1.17
CA GLY A 620 -43.76 -9.32 -2.47
C GLY A 620 -45.07 -9.95 -2.97
N THR A 621 -45.77 -9.25 -3.86
CA THR A 621 -46.96 -9.79 -4.53
C THR A 621 -46.64 -11.06 -5.34
N LYS A 622 -47.66 -11.90 -5.55
CA LYS A 622 -47.60 -13.10 -6.40
C LYS A 622 -48.20 -12.86 -7.79
N ASP A 623 -48.70 -11.66 -8.06
CA ASP A 623 -49.24 -11.30 -9.36
C ASP A 623 -48.13 -11.29 -10.41
N ALA A 624 -48.46 -11.68 -11.65
CA ALA A 624 -47.50 -11.68 -12.75
C ALA A 624 -47.16 -10.27 -13.25
N SER A 625 -48.05 -9.31 -13.02
CA SER A 625 -47.90 -7.91 -13.44
C SER A 625 -48.66 -6.99 -12.51
N VAL A 626 -48.24 -5.73 -12.46
CA VAL A 626 -48.84 -4.66 -11.64
C VAL A 626 -49.04 -3.39 -12.46
N GLN A 627 -50.03 -2.60 -12.10
CA GLN A 627 -50.20 -1.21 -12.50
C GLN A 627 -49.61 -0.27 -11.44
N GLU A 628 -49.42 1.01 -11.79
CA GLU A 628 -49.13 2.04 -10.79
C GLU A 628 -50.18 2.01 -9.68
N LYS A 629 -49.73 2.05 -8.42
CA LYS A 629 -50.56 2.01 -7.21
C LYS A 629 -51.21 0.66 -6.89
N ASP A 630 -50.95 -0.41 -7.64
CA ASP A 630 -51.33 -1.75 -7.19
C ASP A 630 -50.50 -2.15 -5.99
N LYS A 631 -51.01 -3.06 -5.16
CA LYS A 631 -50.26 -3.55 -3.99
C LYS A 631 -49.04 -4.35 -4.44
N LEU A 632 -47.85 -3.94 -4.00
CA LEU A 632 -46.59 -4.54 -4.43
C LEU A 632 -45.89 -5.35 -3.33
N ILE A 633 -45.69 -4.76 -2.14
CA ILE A 633 -45.00 -5.39 -1.02
C ILE A 633 -45.84 -5.22 0.25
N THR A 634 -45.92 -6.27 1.06
CA THR A 634 -46.45 -6.20 2.43
C THR A 634 -45.29 -6.36 3.40
N VAL A 635 -45.07 -5.36 4.25
CA VAL A 635 -44.11 -5.42 5.36
C VAL A 635 -44.88 -5.77 6.64
N LEU A 636 -44.46 -6.85 7.29
CA LEU A 636 -45.05 -7.35 8.54
C LEU A 636 -44.21 -6.88 9.72
N ASN A 637 -44.81 -6.06 10.59
CA ASN A 637 -44.19 -5.57 11.82
C ASN A 637 -44.30 -6.59 12.95
#